data_AF-A0A7K0LCM3-F1
#
_entry.id   AF-A0A7K0LCM3-F1
#
_cell.length_a   1.000
_cell.length_b   1.000
_cell.length_c   1.000
_cell.angle_alpha   90.00
_cell.angle_beta   90.00
_cell.angle_gamma   90.00
#
_symmetry.space_group_name_H-M   'P 1'
#
loop_
_entity.id
_entity.type
_entity.pdbx_description
1 polymer ?
#
loop_
_entity_poly.entity_id
_entity_poly.type
_entity_poly.pdbx_seq_one_letter_code
_entity_poly.pdbx_strand_id
1 'polypeptide(L)'
;VTHLDNDGFTISFNVCADGQQRFVDVADSLPDSLITEDTLSTAMHSPALFDPDLIVVHGPANKVPQSLMWELGYSELVFVDTPWRRLQSSDVQQAISDFTTRERRFGGIDV
;
A
#
# COMPACT_ATOMS: atom_id res chain seq x y z
N VAL A 1 -3.75 -14.57 0.21
CA VAL A 1 -3.61 -15.52 -0.93
C VAL A 1 -3.00 -14.76 -2.07
N THR A 2 -1.82 -15.18 -2.54
CA THR A 2 -1.17 -14.64 -3.73
C THR A 2 -1.66 -15.45 -4.91
N HIS A 3 -2.38 -14.85 -5.84
CA HIS A 3 -2.60 -15.47 -7.14
C HIS A 3 -1.62 -14.85 -8.12
N LEU A 4 -0.69 -15.67 -8.60
CA LEU A 4 0.13 -15.35 -9.76
C LEU A 4 -0.66 -15.81 -10.97
N ASP A 5 -1.16 -14.87 -11.76
CA ASP A 5 -1.75 -15.20 -13.05
C ASP A 5 -0.66 -15.19 -14.13
N ASN A 6 -0.85 -15.98 -15.21
CA ASN A 6 0.15 -16.16 -16.27
C ASN A 6 0.48 -14.86 -17.06
N ASP A 7 -0.24 -13.77 -16.79
CA ASP A 7 -0.11 -12.47 -17.45
C ASP A 7 0.84 -11.50 -16.73
N GLY A 8 1.54 -11.95 -15.68
CA GLY A 8 2.56 -11.16 -14.97
C GLY A 8 2.03 -10.24 -13.87
N PHE A 9 0.77 -10.41 -13.47
CA PHE A 9 0.18 -9.70 -12.33
C PHE A 9 0.15 -10.56 -11.08
N THR A 10 0.46 -9.93 -9.95
CA THR A 10 0.36 -10.55 -8.63
C THR A 10 -0.75 -9.85 -7.86
N ILE A 11 -1.79 -10.59 -7.46
CA ILE A 11 -2.84 -10.07 -6.60
C ILE A 11 -2.66 -10.64 -5.19
N SER A 12 -2.53 -9.73 -4.24
CA SER A 12 -2.33 -10.03 -2.83
C SER A 12 -3.49 -9.46 -2.02
N PHE A 13 -4.09 -10.31 -1.18
CA PHE A 13 -5.15 -9.90 -0.26
C PHE A 13 -4.64 -9.92 1.17
N ASN A 14 -4.74 -8.77 1.85
CA ASN A 14 -4.50 -8.63 3.28
C ASN A 14 -5.83 -8.31 3.98
N VAL A 15 -6.14 -9.06 5.03
CA VAL A 15 -7.40 -8.95 5.79
C VAL A 15 -7.22 -8.17 7.09
N CYS A 16 -6.00 -7.76 7.45
CA CYS A 16 -5.77 -6.97 8.65
C CYS A 16 -6.19 -5.52 8.43
N ALA A 17 -7.20 -5.08 9.19
CA ALA A 17 -7.69 -3.70 9.13
C ALA A 17 -6.82 -2.72 9.95
N ASP A 18 -6.02 -3.24 10.88
CA ASP A 18 -5.19 -2.45 11.79
C ASP A 18 -3.70 -2.61 11.44
N GLY A 19 -3.15 -1.61 10.76
CA GLY A 19 -1.74 -1.58 10.36
C GLY A 19 -0.78 -1.47 11.54
N GLN A 20 -1.20 -0.91 12.68
CA GLN A 20 -0.35 -0.82 13.87
C GLN A 20 -0.24 -2.17 14.54
N GLN A 21 -1.36 -2.87 14.71
CA GLN A 21 -1.34 -4.24 15.24
C GLN A 21 -0.55 -5.17 14.31
N ARG A 22 -0.73 -5.04 12.98
CA ARG A 22 0.08 -5.80 12.01
C ARG A 22 1.57 -5.55 12.16
N PHE A 23 1.99 -4.31 12.38
CA PHE A 23 3.40 -3.99 12.64
C PHE A 23 3.92 -4.69 13.89
N VAL A 24 3.15 -4.67 14.99
CA VAL A 24 3.51 -5.38 16.23
C VAL A 24 3.64 -6.88 15.97
N ASP A 25 2.64 -7.49 15.32
CA ASP A 25 2.64 -8.93 15.04
C ASP A 25 3.84 -9.35 14.17
N VAL A 26 4.22 -8.52 13.20
CA VAL A 26 5.38 -8.76 12.34
C VAL A 26 6.69 -8.60 13.12
N ALA A 27 6.82 -7.55 13.93
CA ALA A 27 8.00 -7.35 14.77
C ALA A 27 8.19 -8.51 15.75
N ASP A 28 7.10 -8.97 16.40
CA ASP A 28 7.10 -10.10 17.34
C ASP A 28 7.43 -11.44 16.66
N SER A 29 7.19 -11.55 15.34
CA SER A 29 7.52 -12.75 14.56
C SER A 29 9.00 -12.86 14.19
N LEU A 30 9.76 -11.76 14.32
CA LEU A 30 11.18 -11.70 14.00
C LEU A 30 12.03 -11.82 15.26
N PRO A 31 13.18 -12.52 15.22
CA PRO A 31 14.15 -12.46 16.31
C PRO A 31 14.66 -11.02 16.50
N ASP A 32 14.78 -10.56 17.74
CA ASP A 32 15.28 -9.20 18.08
C ASP A 32 16.57 -8.82 17.33
N SER A 33 17.49 -9.77 17.15
CA SER A 33 18.77 -9.57 16.47
C SER A 33 18.65 -9.36 14.95
N LEU A 34 17.50 -9.68 14.37
CA LEU A 34 17.21 -9.53 12.95
C LEU A 34 16.29 -8.34 12.66
N ILE A 35 15.83 -7.61 13.67
CA ILE A 35 14.98 -6.44 13.46
C ILE A 35 15.82 -5.32 12.86
N THR A 36 15.59 -5.08 11.57
CA THR A 36 16.11 -3.94 10.81
C THR A 36 14.99 -3.40 9.93
N GLU A 37 15.16 -2.21 9.36
CA GLU A 37 14.19 -1.64 8.42
C GLU A 37 13.95 -2.57 7.22
N ASP A 38 15.01 -3.14 6.64
CA ASP A 38 14.93 -4.05 5.50
C ASP A 38 14.16 -5.34 5.81
N THR A 39 14.41 -5.97 6.97
CA THR A 39 13.75 -7.23 7.34
C THR A 39 12.30 -7.00 7.71
N LEU A 40 12.00 -5.91 8.42
CA LEU A 40 10.63 -5.48 8.70
C LEU A 40 9.88 -5.15 7.40
N SER A 41 10.47 -4.37 6.50
CA SER A 41 9.88 -4.02 5.21
C SER A 41 9.54 -5.26 4.38
N THR A 42 10.49 -6.20 4.28
CA THR A 42 10.27 -7.47 3.59
C THR A 42 9.11 -8.27 4.20
N ALA A 43 9.05 -8.34 5.54
CA ALA A 43 8.01 -9.08 6.24
C ALA A 43 6.63 -8.40 6.15
N MET A 44 6.59 -7.06 6.21
CA MET A 44 5.36 -6.27 6.10
C MET A 44 4.72 -6.35 4.71
N HIS A 45 5.54 -6.34 3.65
CA HIS A 45 5.06 -6.39 2.27
C HIS A 45 4.67 -7.78 1.82
N SER A 46 5.24 -8.82 2.43
CA SER A 46 4.98 -10.20 2.05
C SER A 46 3.46 -10.47 1.94
N PRO A 47 2.97 -10.94 0.78
CA PRO A 47 3.73 -11.54 -0.32
C PRO A 47 4.12 -10.60 -1.48
N ALA A 48 3.82 -9.30 -1.39
CA ALA A 48 4.31 -8.31 -2.34
C ALA A 48 5.83 -8.13 -2.21
N LEU A 49 6.49 -7.78 -3.33
CA LEU A 49 7.95 -7.65 -3.42
C LEU A 49 8.44 -6.20 -3.27
N PHE A 50 7.55 -5.23 -3.38
CA PHE A 50 7.88 -3.80 -3.44
C PHE A 50 6.86 -2.97 -2.68
N ASP A 51 7.28 -1.79 -2.24
CA ASP A 51 6.40 -0.76 -1.72
C ASP A 51 5.35 -0.36 -2.77
N PRO A 52 4.10 -0.06 -2.37
CA PRO A 52 3.12 0.46 -3.30
C PRO A 52 3.48 1.89 -3.70
N ASP A 53 3.48 2.17 -5.01
CA ASP A 53 3.64 3.53 -5.50
C ASP A 53 2.37 4.36 -5.34
N LEU A 54 1.22 3.71 -5.51
CA LEU A 54 -0.12 4.29 -5.45
C LEU A 54 -1.00 3.46 -4.51
N ILE A 55 -1.64 4.13 -3.56
CA ILE A 55 -2.68 3.57 -2.72
C ILE A 55 -4.00 4.27 -3.08
N VAL A 56 -4.94 3.47 -3.57
CA VAL A 56 -6.30 3.92 -3.86
C VAL A 56 -7.16 3.71 -2.61
N VAL A 57 -7.70 4.79 -2.06
CA VAL A 57 -8.51 4.78 -0.84
C VAL A 57 -9.96 4.99 -1.22
N HIS A 58 -10.82 4.03 -0.88
CA HIS A 58 -12.26 4.15 -1.12
C HIS A 58 -12.95 4.95 -0.01
N GLY A 59 -13.70 5.98 -0.41
CA GLY A 59 -14.45 6.86 0.48
C GLY A 59 -13.91 8.29 0.50
N PRO A 60 -14.42 9.13 1.42
CA PRO A 60 -14.07 10.54 1.48
C PRO A 60 -12.60 10.76 1.84
N ALA A 61 -12.01 11.82 1.29
CA ALA A 61 -10.63 12.25 1.55
C ALA A 61 -10.46 12.93 2.92
N ASN A 62 -10.95 12.29 3.98
CA ASN A 62 -10.92 12.84 5.34
C ASN A 62 -10.08 12.00 6.32
N LYS A 63 -9.61 10.82 5.90
CA LYS A 63 -8.89 9.90 6.78
C LYS A 63 -7.91 9.02 6.00
N VAL A 64 -6.69 8.92 6.50
CA VAL A 64 -5.66 8.01 6.00
C VAL A 64 -6.06 6.55 6.30
N PRO A 65 -5.83 5.59 5.38
CA PRO A 65 -6.18 4.19 5.60
C PRO A 65 -5.40 3.61 6.77
N GLN A 66 -6.10 3.00 7.74
CA GLN A 66 -5.47 2.45 8.94
C GLN A 66 -4.71 1.15 8.69
N SER A 67 -5.01 0.42 7.61
CA SER A 67 -4.48 -0.91 7.35
C SER A 67 -3.05 -0.92 6.77
N LEU A 68 -2.61 0.16 6.12
CA LEU A 68 -1.36 0.23 5.34
C LEU A 68 -0.36 1.24 5.90
N MET A 69 -0.21 1.32 7.23
CA MET A 69 0.58 2.37 7.89
C MET A 69 2.08 2.35 7.51
N TRP A 70 2.69 1.18 7.39
CA TRP A 70 4.11 1.06 7.00
C TRP A 70 4.29 1.38 5.52
N GLU A 71 3.42 0.81 4.68
CA GLU A 71 3.47 0.93 3.23
C GLU A 71 3.30 2.37 2.74
N LEU A 72 2.64 3.24 3.51
CA LEU A 72 2.37 4.62 3.15
C LEU A 72 3.61 5.52 3.06
N GLY A 73 4.78 5.09 3.56
CA GLY A 73 5.95 5.95 3.76
C GLY A 73 6.32 6.85 2.57
N TYR A 74 6.20 6.32 1.35
CA TYR A 74 6.46 7.05 0.10
C TYR A 74 5.40 6.85 -0.98
N SER A 75 4.24 6.29 -0.62
CA SER A 75 3.13 6.09 -1.55
C SER A 75 2.34 7.37 -1.79
N GLU A 76 1.84 7.52 -3.01
CA GLU A 76 0.82 8.51 -3.30
C GLU A 76 -0.56 8.00 -2.89
N LEU A 77 -1.35 8.88 -2.26
CA LEU A 77 -2.74 8.61 -1.94
C LEU A 77 -3.67 9.25 -2.97
N VAL A 78 -4.56 8.42 -3.53
CA VAL A 78 -5.70 8.90 -4.32
C VAL A 78 -6.98 8.39 -3.69
N PHE A 79 -7.86 9.33 -3.36
CA PHE A 79 -9.16 9.03 -2.77
C PHE A 79 -10.22 8.96 -3.85
N VAL A 80 -10.98 7.86 -3.84
CA VAL A 80 -12.11 7.63 -4.74
C VAL A 80 -13.37 7.59 -3.89
N ASP A 81 -14.19 8.64 -3.97
CA ASP A 81 -15.46 8.75 -3.24
C ASP A 81 -16.59 7.89 -3.88
N THR A 82 -16.24 6.66 -4.25
CA THR A 82 -17.15 5.64 -4.77
C THR A 82 -17.20 4.50 -3.75
N PRO A 83 -18.38 4.14 -3.21
CA PRO A 83 -18.52 2.98 -2.33
C PRO A 83 -18.00 1.72 -3.00
N TRP A 84 -17.31 0.84 -2.26
CA TRP A 84 -16.72 -0.39 -2.80
C TRP A 84 -17.67 -1.22 -3.69
N ARG A 85 -18.94 -1.37 -3.28
CA ARG A 85 -19.97 -2.11 -4.04
C ARG A 85 -20.32 -1.51 -5.41
N ARG A 86 -19.94 -0.26 -5.66
CA ARG A 86 -20.20 0.46 -6.91
C ARG A 86 -18.93 0.70 -7.72
N LEU A 87 -17.78 0.32 -7.20
CA LEU A 87 -16.50 0.56 -7.86
C LEU A 87 -16.48 -0.07 -9.27
N GLN A 88 -16.07 0.73 -10.24
CA GLN A 88 -15.87 0.31 -11.63
C GLN A 88 -14.40 0.39 -12.01
N SER A 89 -14.01 -0.30 -13.09
CA SER A 89 -12.66 -0.21 -13.65
C SER A 89 -12.26 1.21 -14.04
N SER A 90 -13.23 2.04 -14.47
CA SER A 90 -13.01 3.46 -14.78
C SER A 90 -12.55 4.27 -13.58
N ASP A 91 -13.01 3.94 -12.37
CA ASP A 91 -12.60 4.64 -11.15
C ASP A 91 -11.11 4.38 -10.84
N VAL A 92 -10.67 3.13 -11.02
CA VAL A 92 -9.26 2.74 -10.86
C VAL A 92 -8.40 3.40 -11.94
N GLN A 93 -8.88 3.43 -13.19
CA GLN A 93 -8.18 4.09 -14.28
C GLN A 93 -8.03 5.60 -14.06
N GLN A 94 -9.05 6.25 -13.50
CA GLN A 94 -8.96 7.65 -13.11
C GLN A 94 -7.92 7.85 -12.01
N ALA A 95 -7.92 7.00 -10.99
CA ALA A 95 -6.94 7.10 -9.90
C ALA A 95 -5.49 6.92 -10.39
N ILE A 96 -5.27 6.01 -11.33
CA ILE A 96 -3.97 5.84 -12.01
C ILE A 96 -3.63 7.09 -12.83
N SER A 97 -4.58 7.64 -13.58
CA SER A 97 -4.34 8.86 -14.38
C SER A 97 -3.93 10.02 -13.47
N ASP A 98 -4.64 10.24 -12.36
CA ASP A 98 -4.30 11.29 -11.39
C ASP A 98 -2.90 11.08 -10.80
N PHE A 99 -2.55 9.84 -10.46
CA PHE A 99 -1.21 9.47 -9.98
C PHE A 99 -0.12 9.83 -11.01
N THR A 100 -0.33 9.55 -12.30
CA THR A 100 0.68 9.83 -13.34
C THR A 100 0.99 11.31 -13.54
N THR A 101 0.14 12.21 -13.03
CA THR A 101 0.40 13.67 -13.08
C THR A 101 1.31 14.16 -11.96
N ARG A 102 1.65 13.32 -10.99
CA ARG A 102 2.42 13.70 -9.80
C ARG A 102 3.91 13.47 -10.00
N GLU A 103 4.72 14.39 -9.49
CA GLU A 103 6.17 14.25 -9.44
C GLU A 103 6.59 13.79 -8.04
N ARG A 104 7.02 12.54 -7.93
CA ARG A 104 7.47 11.95 -6.66
C ARG A 104 8.91 12.35 -6.39
N ARG A 105 9.10 13.06 -5.27
CA ARG A 105 10.40 13.67 -4.92
C ARG A 105 11.25 12.81 -3.99
N PHE A 106 10.65 11.86 -3.26
CA PHE A 106 11.36 10.97 -2.32
C PHE A 106 12.32 11.71 -1.36
N GLY A 107 11.91 12.87 -0.86
CA GLY A 107 12.74 13.72 0.01
C GLY A 107 13.74 14.63 -0.72
N GLY A 108 13.76 14.62 -2.06
CA GLY A 108 14.49 15.56 -2.89
C GLY A 108 13.94 16.99 -2.76
N ILE A 109 14.86 17.94 -2.70
CA ILE A 109 14.55 19.37 -2.88
C ILE A 109 14.77 19.70 -4.36
N ASP A 110 13.73 20.16 -5.04
CA ASP A 110 13.89 20.68 -6.40
C ASP A 110 14.78 21.93 -6.31
N VAL A 111 15.90 21.93 -7.04
CA VAL A 111 16.85 23.06 -7.13
C VAL A 111 16.66 23.75 -8.47
#